data_AF-A0A8R1ISN1-F1
#
_entry.id   AF-A0A8R1ISN1-F1
#
_cell.length_a   1.000
_cell.length_b   1.000
_cell.length_c   1.000
_cell.angle_alpha   90.00
_cell.angle_beta   90.00
_cell.angle_gamma   90.00
#
_symmetry.space_group_name_H-M   'P 1'
#
loop_
_entity.id
_entity.type
_entity.pdbx_description
1 polymer ?
#
loop_
_entity_poly.entity_id
_entity_poly.type
_entity_poly.pdbx_seq_one_letter_code
_entity_poly.pdbx_strand_id
1 'polypeptide(L)'
;MILHAKMIQKQRLKNLETFSESKNSVLLATDVAARGLDIKGIDHVIHYQVPKKVEIYIHRSGRTARATHRGLTVLLVDSMSRQFYTKLCKGLNRMQDLDVFPIDFEPLMEAIKKRVRLASEIDTLGFRCKK
;
A
#
# COMPACT_ATOMS: atom_id res chain seq x y z
N MET A 1 6.01 11.89 -1.43
CA MET A 1 7.06 11.86 -0.37
C MET A 1 7.37 10.41 0.00
N ILE A 2 8.52 10.13 0.63
CA ILE A 2 8.94 8.75 0.97
C ILE A 2 9.44 8.63 2.41
N LEU A 3 9.26 7.45 3.03
CA LEU A 3 9.84 7.04 4.30
C LEU A 3 10.39 5.61 4.17
N HIS A 4 11.71 5.44 4.33
CA HIS A 4 12.33 4.11 4.41
C HIS A 4 13.48 4.09 5.43
N ALA A 5 13.88 2.88 5.86
CA ALA A 5 14.81 2.68 6.97
C ALA A 5 16.20 3.30 6.77
N LYS A 6 16.64 3.46 5.51
CA LYS A 6 17.93 4.05 5.16
C LYS A 6 17.94 5.60 5.21
N MET A 7 16.81 6.23 5.51
CA MET A 7 16.75 7.69 5.66
C MET A 7 17.17 8.11 7.07
N ILE A 8 17.93 9.20 7.17
CA ILE A 8 18.23 9.80 8.47
C ILE A 8 16.95 10.35 9.12
N GLN A 9 16.89 10.33 10.45
CA GLN A 9 15.69 10.71 11.21
C GLN A 9 15.17 12.12 10.86
N LYS A 10 16.07 13.08 10.67
CA LYS A 10 15.72 14.46 10.27
C LYS A 10 14.97 14.52 8.94
N GLN A 11 15.38 13.73 7.96
CA GLN A 11 14.69 13.65 6.66
C GLN A 11 13.32 12.98 6.79
N ARG A 12 13.20 11.94 7.64
CA ARG A 12 11.92 11.28 7.91
C ARG A 12 10.91 12.27 8.51
N LEU A 13 11.33 13.06 9.50
CA LEU A 13 10.47 14.07 10.14
C LEU A 13 10.05 15.15 9.13
N LYS A 14 11.00 15.69 8.35
CA LYS A 14 10.70 16.69 7.32
C LYS A 14 9.68 16.20 6.29
N ASN A 15 9.85 14.97 5.79
CA ASN A 15 8.89 14.39 4.84
C ASN A 15 7.51 14.16 5.44
N LEU A 16 7.44 13.85 6.74
CA LEU A 16 6.19 13.68 7.46
C LEU A 16 5.48 15.03 7.66
N GLU A 17 6.22 16.07 8.06
CA GLU A 17 5.72 17.44 8.18
C GLU A 17 5.16 17.94 6.85
N THR A 18 5.95 17.84 5.77
CA THR A 18 5.50 18.22 4.42
C THR A 18 4.24 17.45 4.00
N PHE A 19 4.13 16.17 4.35
CA PHE A 19 2.94 15.37 4.08
C PHE A 19 1.72 15.89 4.85
N SER A 20 1.88 16.21 6.14
CA SER A 20 0.78 16.72 6.96
C SER A 20 0.28 18.11 6.54
N GLU A 21 1.15 18.95 5.99
CA GLU A 21 0.81 20.31 5.53
C GLU A 21 0.23 20.32 4.11
N SER A 22 0.56 19.33 3.29
CA SER A 22 0.16 19.28 1.88
C SER A 22 -1.25 18.71 1.72
N LYS A 23 -2.19 19.52 1.21
CA LYS A 23 -3.50 19.05 0.76
C LYS A 23 -3.33 18.06 -0.40
N ASN A 24 -4.06 16.94 -0.35
CA ASN A 24 -4.09 15.91 -1.40
C ASN A 24 -2.72 15.32 -1.75
N SER A 25 -1.94 14.92 -0.74
CA SER A 25 -0.60 14.39 -0.94
C SER A 25 -0.52 12.87 -0.69
N VAL A 26 0.57 12.25 -1.17
CA VAL A 26 0.83 10.82 -1.01
C VAL A 26 2.19 10.59 -0.36
N LEU A 27 2.21 9.70 0.64
CA LEU A 27 3.39 9.25 1.36
C LEU A 27 3.59 7.74 1.17
N LEU A 28 4.73 7.37 0.59
CA LEU A 28 5.13 5.97 0.45
C LEU A 28 6.03 5.59 1.64
N ALA A 29 5.70 4.51 2.36
CA ALA A 29 6.44 4.14 3.57
C ALA A 29 6.69 2.63 3.70
N THR A 30 7.83 2.26 4.30
CA THR A 30 8.06 0.90 4.84
C THR A 30 7.80 0.85 6.34
N ASP A 31 7.49 -0.34 6.87
CA ASP A 31 7.15 -0.52 8.30
C ASP A 31 8.22 0.04 9.24
N VAL A 32 9.49 -0.25 8.93
CA VAL A 32 10.63 0.17 9.74
C VAL A 32 10.71 1.69 9.82
N ALA A 33 10.34 2.38 8.74
CA ALA A 33 10.41 3.83 8.66
C ALA A 33 9.19 4.56 9.21
N ALA A 34 8.11 3.85 9.54
CA ALA A 34 6.92 4.42 10.16
C ALA A 34 6.81 4.09 11.66
N ARG A 35 7.56 3.10 12.16
CA ARG A 35 7.62 2.78 13.59
C ARG A 35 8.18 3.97 14.38
N GLY A 36 7.53 4.28 15.50
CA GLY A 36 7.85 5.43 16.35
C GLY A 36 7.39 6.79 15.81
N LEU A 37 6.77 6.85 14.63
CA LEU A 37 6.16 8.07 14.10
C LEU A 37 4.64 8.03 14.36
N ASP A 38 4.13 9.09 14.99
CA ASP A 38 2.69 9.25 15.21
C ASP A 38 2.05 9.89 13.98
N ILE A 39 1.73 9.05 13.00
CA ILE A 39 1.00 9.48 11.81
C ILE A 39 -0.50 9.27 12.08
N LYS A 40 -1.25 10.36 12.18
CA LYS A 40 -2.70 10.43 12.45
C LYS A 40 -3.39 11.23 11.36
N GLY A 41 -4.71 11.05 11.23
CA GLY A 41 -5.54 11.83 10.31
C GLY A 41 -5.33 11.49 8.84
N ILE A 42 -4.97 10.23 8.52
CA ILE A 42 -4.86 9.79 7.14
C ILE A 42 -6.25 9.34 6.66
N ASP A 43 -6.73 9.85 5.52
CA ASP A 43 -8.02 9.43 4.94
C ASP A 43 -7.97 8.01 4.37
N HIS A 44 -6.83 7.65 3.77
CA HIS A 44 -6.68 6.41 3.02
C HIS A 44 -5.35 5.71 3.32
N VAL A 45 -5.41 4.40 3.59
CA VAL A 45 -4.24 3.52 3.72
C VAL A 45 -4.27 2.48 2.61
N ILE A 46 -3.26 2.49 1.74
CA ILE A 46 -3.11 1.50 0.67
C ILE A 46 -1.97 0.55 1.02
N HIS A 47 -2.31 -0.72 1.24
CA HIS A 47 -1.32 -1.78 1.41
C HIS A 47 -0.88 -2.26 0.03
N TYR A 48 0.24 -1.71 -0.45
CA TYR A 48 0.85 -2.14 -1.71
C TYR A 48 1.26 -3.61 -1.71
N GLN A 49 1.70 -4.13 -0.56
CA GLN A 49 2.00 -5.54 -0.33
C GLN A 49 1.15 -6.06 0.81
N VAL A 50 0.63 -7.28 0.64
CA VAL A 50 -0.15 -7.95 1.68
C VAL A 50 0.69 -8.14 2.95
N PRO A 51 0.25 -7.61 4.11
CA PRO A 51 0.97 -7.82 5.36
C PRO A 51 1.08 -9.30 5.70
N LYS A 52 2.31 -9.76 5.99
CA LYS A 52 2.58 -11.16 6.37
C LYS A 52 2.08 -11.53 7.77
N LYS A 53 1.77 -10.53 8.60
CA LYS A 53 1.33 -10.68 9.99
C LYS A 53 0.14 -9.76 10.25
N VAL A 54 -0.79 -10.22 11.08
CA VAL A 54 -2.02 -9.51 11.43
C VAL A 54 -1.71 -8.21 12.15
N GLU A 55 -0.73 -8.21 13.05
CA GLU A 55 -0.36 -7.03 13.84
C GLU A 55 0.12 -5.90 12.93
N ILE A 56 0.87 -6.24 11.88
CA ILE A 56 1.34 -5.26 10.88
C ILE A 56 0.15 -4.64 10.15
N TYR A 57 -0.83 -5.46 9.75
CA TYR A 57 -2.06 -4.96 9.13
C TYR A 57 -2.77 -3.98 10.06
N ILE A 58 -3.02 -4.38 11.33
CA ILE A 58 -3.69 -3.54 12.33
C ILE A 58 -2.94 -2.23 12.55
N HIS A 59 -1.61 -2.25 12.69
CA HIS A 59 -0.82 -1.04 12.91
C HIS A 59 -0.80 -0.06 11.72
N ARG A 60 -0.85 -0.57 10.49
CA ARG A 60 -0.91 0.24 9.27
C ARG A 60 -2.31 0.78 9.02
N SER A 61 -3.32 -0.10 9.02
CA SER A 61 -4.73 0.28 8.80
C SER A 61 -5.24 1.18 9.92
N GLY A 62 -4.73 1.00 11.14
CA GLY A 62 -5.01 1.87 12.27
C GLY A 62 -4.46 3.29 12.10
N ARG A 63 -3.89 3.72 10.96
CA ARG A 63 -3.52 5.12 10.68
C ARG A 63 -4.67 5.94 10.09
N THR A 64 -5.71 5.26 9.63
CA THR A 64 -6.97 5.85 9.17
C THR A 64 -8.13 5.47 10.11
N ALA A 65 -9.33 5.98 9.84
CA ALA A 65 -10.58 5.64 10.51
C ALA A 65 -10.51 5.67 12.05
N ARG A 66 -9.90 6.71 12.63
CA ARG A 66 -9.80 6.90 14.09
C ARG A 66 -10.90 7.82 14.62
N ALA A 67 -11.38 7.54 15.82
CA ALA A 67 -12.44 8.30 16.49
C ALA A 67 -13.70 8.42 15.63
N THR A 68 -14.16 9.64 15.34
CA THR A 68 -15.35 9.93 14.53
C THR A 68 -15.05 10.08 13.04
N HIS A 69 -13.79 9.98 12.62
CA HIS A 69 -13.40 10.18 11.22
C HIS A 69 -13.57 8.89 10.43
N ARG A 70 -14.16 9.01 9.25
CA ARG A 70 -14.21 7.90 8.28
C ARG A 70 -12.81 7.69 7.69
N GLY A 71 -12.58 6.48 7.20
CA GLY A 71 -11.32 6.12 6.58
C GLY A 71 -11.45 4.89 5.71
N LEU A 72 -10.55 4.73 4.76
CA LEU A 72 -10.54 3.61 3.83
C LEU A 72 -9.19 2.90 3.89
N THR A 73 -9.23 1.59 4.00
CA THR A 73 -8.05 0.75 3.78
C THR A 73 -8.28 -0.09 2.53
N VAL A 74 -7.33 -0.05 1.60
CA VAL A 74 -7.32 -0.89 0.39
C VAL A 74 -6.12 -1.83 0.46
N LEU A 75 -6.35 -3.10 0.12
CA LEU A 75 -5.32 -4.12 0.05
C LEU A 75 -5.13 -4.55 -1.40
N LEU A 76 -3.92 -4.38 -1.93
CA LEU A 76 -3.56 -4.92 -3.24
C LEU A 76 -3.15 -6.38 -3.06
N VAL A 77 -3.85 -7.29 -3.73
CA VAL A 77 -3.62 -8.73 -3.67
C VAL A 77 -3.36 -9.24 -5.09
N ASP A 78 -2.12 -9.63 -5.34
CA ASP A 78 -1.76 -10.39 -6.54
C ASP A 78 -1.89 -11.91 -6.30
N SER A 79 -1.75 -12.69 -7.36
CA SER A 79 -1.87 -14.16 -7.32
C SER A 79 -0.86 -14.81 -6.37
N MET A 80 0.38 -14.32 -6.32
CA MET A 80 1.43 -14.85 -5.43
C MET A 80 1.16 -14.51 -3.97
N SER A 81 0.47 -13.38 -3.71
CA SER A 81 0.13 -12.94 -2.37
C SER A 81 -1.16 -13.53 -1.81
N ARG A 82 -1.92 -14.32 -2.59
CA ARG A 82 -3.22 -14.89 -2.15
C ARG A 82 -3.10 -15.69 -0.86
N GLN A 83 -2.03 -16.47 -0.68
CA GLN A 83 -1.82 -17.24 0.55
C GLN A 83 -1.65 -16.35 1.78
N PHE A 84 -0.94 -15.24 1.67
CA PHE A 84 -0.78 -14.28 2.76
C PHE A 84 -2.12 -13.60 3.09
N TYR A 85 -2.90 -13.28 2.05
CA TYR A 85 -4.24 -12.72 2.21
C TYR A 85 -5.18 -13.68 2.97
N THR A 86 -5.23 -14.97 2.58
CA THR A 86 -6.06 -15.96 3.29
C THR A 86 -5.64 -16.11 4.76
N LYS A 87 -4.33 -16.14 5.04
CA LYS A 87 -3.81 -16.19 6.41
C LYS A 87 -4.20 -14.93 7.21
N LEU A 88 -4.13 -13.76 6.57
CA LEU A 88 -4.51 -12.49 7.18
C LEU A 88 -6.01 -12.47 7.53
N CYS A 89 -6.90 -12.86 6.62
CA CYS A 89 -8.34 -12.91 6.90
C CYS A 89 -8.66 -13.87 8.05
N LYS A 90 -8.04 -15.05 8.06
CA LYS A 90 -8.18 -16.01 9.18
C LYS A 90 -7.72 -15.41 10.50
N GLY A 91 -6.54 -14.78 10.51
CA GLY A 91 -6.00 -14.16 11.72
C GLY A 91 -6.78 -12.93 12.20
N LEU A 92 -7.57 -12.30 11.33
CA LEU A 92 -8.52 -11.23 11.67
C LEU A 92 -9.91 -11.77 12.06
N ASN A 93 -10.08 -13.10 12.18
CA ASN A 93 -11.37 -13.76 12.42
C ASN A 93 -12.46 -13.35 11.41
N ARG A 94 -12.09 -13.10 10.16
CA ARG A 94 -13.04 -12.79 9.10
C ARG A 94 -13.51 -14.07 8.43
N MET A 95 -14.82 -14.29 8.48
CA MET A 95 -15.52 -15.43 7.85
C MET A 95 -15.74 -15.21 6.35
N GLN A 96 -15.69 -13.96 5.89
CA GLN A 96 -15.94 -13.54 4.51
C GLN A 96 -14.74 -12.78 3.96
N ASP A 97 -14.56 -12.86 2.64
CA ASP A 97 -13.54 -12.08 1.93
C ASP A 97 -13.79 -10.56 2.09
N LEU A 98 -12.73 -9.78 1.90
CA LEU A 98 -12.87 -8.32 1.81
C LEU A 98 -13.63 -7.95 0.53
N ASP A 99 -14.48 -6.94 0.63
CA ASP A 99 -15.15 -6.38 -0.55
C ASP A 99 -14.12 -5.92 -1.56
N VAL A 100 -14.36 -6.23 -2.83
CA VAL A 100 -13.51 -5.76 -3.93
C VAL A 100 -13.71 -4.26 -4.06
N PHE A 101 -12.62 -3.52 -3.94
CA PHE A 101 -12.67 -2.08 -4.17
C PHE A 101 -13.04 -1.82 -5.64
N PRO A 102 -14.13 -1.08 -5.93
CA PRO A 102 -14.56 -0.84 -7.29
C PRO A 102 -13.48 -0.01 -8.00
N ILE A 103 -12.96 -0.53 -9.11
CA ILE A 103 -12.13 0.23 -10.02
C ILE A 103 -13.06 0.63 -11.17
N ASP A 104 -13.72 1.77 -11.01
CA ASP A 104 -14.78 2.28 -11.88
C ASP A 104 -14.27 3.22 -12.97
N PHE A 105 -12.95 3.40 -13.07
CA PHE A 105 -12.35 4.31 -14.04
C PHE A 105 -11.72 3.57 -15.24
N GLU A 106 -12.56 3.23 -16.22
CA GLU A 106 -12.17 2.51 -17.44
C GLU A 106 -10.98 3.13 -18.20
N PRO A 107 -10.89 4.48 -18.36
CA PRO A 107 -9.74 5.09 -19.07
C PRO A 107 -8.40 4.79 -18.40
N LEU A 108 -8.37 4.74 -17.06
CA LEU A 108 -7.17 4.38 -16.32
C LEU A 108 -6.86 2.89 -16.45
N MET A 109 -7.87 2.02 -16.44
CA MET A 109 -7.67 0.59 -16.66
C MET A 109 -7.06 0.32 -18.02
N GLU A 110 -7.53 0.98 -19.07
CA GLU A 110 -6.94 0.89 -20.41
C GLU A 110 -5.49 1.40 -20.44
N ALA A 111 -5.23 2.53 -19.77
CA ALA A 111 -3.89 3.10 -19.67
C ALA A 111 -2.93 2.20 -18.86
N ILE A 112 -3.42 1.49 -17.84
CA ILE A 112 -2.65 0.52 -17.05
C ILE A 112 -2.39 -0.73 -17.88
N LYS A 113 -3.41 -1.31 -18.52
CA LYS A 113 -3.28 -2.51 -19.38
C LYS A 113 -2.21 -2.32 -20.45
N LYS A 114 -2.19 -1.16 -21.12
CA LYS A 114 -1.16 -0.82 -22.12
C LYS A 114 0.25 -0.84 -21.53
N ARG A 115 0.46 -0.22 -20.35
CA ARG A 115 1.76 -0.19 -19.67
C ARG A 115 2.20 -1.56 -19.17
N VAL A 116 1.27 -2.35 -18.64
CA VAL A 116 1.55 -3.72 -18.16
C VAL A 116 1.97 -4.61 -19.33
N ARG A 117 1.27 -4.56 -20.47
CA ARG A 117 1.65 -5.30 -21.69
C ARG A 117 3.05 -4.95 -22.14
N LEU A 118 3.34 -3.65 -22.27
CA LEU A 118 4.67 -3.18 -22.66
C LEU A 118 5.76 -3.66 -21.69
N ALA A 119 5.51 -3.60 -20.38
CA ALA A 119 6.46 -4.10 -19.39
C ALA A 119 6.70 -5.61 -19.53
N SER A 120 5.66 -6.41 -19.77
CA SER A 120 5.78 -7.86 -20.02
C SER A 120 6.55 -8.17 -21.31
N GLU A 121 6.35 -7.39 -22.38
CA GLU A 121 7.10 -7.53 -23.62
C GLU A 121 8.58 -7.23 -23.41
N ILE A 122 8.91 -6.14 -22.70
CA ILE A 122 10.29 -5.77 -22.34
C ILE A 122 10.95 -6.87 -21.52
N ASP A 123 10.27 -7.41 -20.52
CA ASP A 123 10.82 -8.47 -19.67
C ASP A 123 11.12 -9.73 -20.49
N THR A 124 10.19 -10.12 -21.38
CA THR A 124 10.36 -11.26 -22.29
C THR A 124 11.55 -11.08 -23.23
N LEU A 125 11.74 -9.88 -23.78
CA LEU A 125 12.90 -9.55 -24.62
C LEU A 125 14.21 -9.58 -23.82
N GLY A 126 14.21 -9.06 -22.60
CA GLY A 126 15.36 -9.10 -21.70
C GLY A 126 15.82 -10.52 -21.37
N PHE A 127 14.89 -11.46 -21.22
CA PHE A 127 15.21 -12.88 -21.06
C PHE A 127 15.84 -13.50 -22.32
N ARG A 128 15.44 -13.08 -23.52
CA ARG A 128 15.97 -13.60 -24.80
C ARG A 128 17.39 -13.12 -25.09
N CYS A 129 17.75 -11.90 -24.71
CA CYS A 129 19.10 -11.35 -24.92
C CYS A 129 20.16 -11.83 -23.91
N LYS A 130 19.78 -12.50 -22.81
CA LYS A 130 20.71 -13.08 -21.83
C LYS A 130 21.08 -14.54 -22.13
N LYS A 131 20.52 -15.15 -23.18
CA LYS A 131 20.97 -16.41 -23.78
C LYS A 131 21.79 -16.11 -25.01
#